data_AF-A0AAE1C541-F1
#
_entry.id   AF-A0AAE1C541-F1
#
_cell.length_a   1.000
_cell.length_b   1.000
_cell.length_c   1.000
_cell.angle_alpha   90.00
_cell.angle_beta   90.00
_cell.angle_gamma   90.00
#
_symmetry.space_group_name_H-M   'P 1'
#
loop_
_entity.id
_entity.type
_entity.pdbx_description
1 polymer ?
#
loop_
_entity_poly.entity_id
_entity_poly.type
_entity_poly.pdbx_seq_one_letter_code
_entity_poly.pdbx_strand_id
1 'polypeptide(L)'
;MKAANEIATAMSTERESGQVPMGKGCLMRFMVNDSIPTDSIDHHFTLTSYDGKPESWVPVIGSHWHKYHDEYMQVFHGRIAFTMDGKETILTPLSERLYIPRLHVHSFKFFPGEAASFTEKTNPAGDFKESFFEDIFELGQPTFATAMRSFYDGDTYVALPGGIKVLDEAYTTVVGRFMKWMYPRQKTVLPSASTVTKN
;
A
#
# COMPACT_ATOMS: atom_id res chain seq x y z
N MET A 1 27.37 -15.22 -8.11
CA MET A 1 27.09 -14.87 -9.53
C MET A 1 25.76 -15.42 -10.04
N LYS A 2 25.33 -16.65 -9.69
CA LYS A 2 24.05 -17.23 -10.14
C LYS A 2 22.80 -16.47 -9.63
N ALA A 3 22.77 -16.12 -8.33
CA ALA A 3 21.66 -15.38 -7.71
C ALA A 3 21.45 -13.97 -8.29
N ALA A 4 22.53 -13.25 -8.64
CA ALA A 4 22.41 -11.92 -9.24
C ALA A 4 21.83 -11.97 -10.67
N ASN A 5 22.10 -13.05 -11.41
CA ASN A 5 21.59 -13.27 -12.76
C ASN A 5 20.11 -13.72 -12.75
N GLU A 6 19.70 -14.49 -11.74
CA GLU A 6 18.31 -14.89 -11.53
C GLU A 6 17.43 -13.68 -11.11
N ILE A 7 17.95 -12.78 -10.26
CA ILE A 7 17.28 -11.51 -9.90
C ILE A 7 17.11 -10.61 -11.13
N ALA A 8 18.16 -10.44 -11.95
CA ALA A 8 18.07 -9.62 -13.17
C ALA A 8 17.11 -10.20 -14.22
N THR A 9 16.96 -11.52 -14.28
CA THR A 9 16.04 -12.19 -15.21
C THR A 9 14.59 -12.12 -14.72
N ALA A 10 14.35 -12.27 -13.41
CA ALA A 10 13.03 -12.08 -12.80
C ALA A 10 12.49 -10.66 -12.98
N MET A 11 13.36 -9.65 -12.84
CA MET A 11 13.00 -8.25 -13.09
C MET A 11 12.74 -7.92 -14.58
N SER A 12 13.00 -8.82 -15.53
CA SER A 12 12.70 -8.59 -16.95
C SER A 12 11.25 -8.88 -17.33
N THR A 13 10.50 -9.56 -16.45
CA THR A 13 9.07 -9.90 -16.62
C THR A 13 8.12 -9.05 -15.80
N GLU A 14 8.66 -8.22 -14.90
CA GLU A 14 7.91 -7.29 -14.09
C GLU A 14 7.85 -5.92 -14.79
N ARG A 15 6.65 -5.35 -14.86
CA ARG A 15 6.46 -3.98 -15.35
C ARG A 15 5.75 -3.15 -14.30
N GLU A 16 6.02 -1.85 -14.33
CA GLU A 16 5.24 -0.86 -13.58
C GLU A 16 3.92 -0.60 -14.34
N SER A 17 2.77 -0.83 -13.71
CA SER A 17 1.46 -0.42 -14.27
C SER A 17 1.15 1.05 -13.99
N GLY A 18 1.66 1.58 -12.88
CA GLY A 18 1.48 2.96 -12.47
C GLY A 18 2.26 3.29 -11.20
N GLN A 19 2.12 4.52 -10.73
CA GLN A 19 2.73 4.98 -9.49
C GLN A 19 1.97 6.17 -8.90
N VAL A 20 2.03 6.31 -7.57
CA VAL A 20 1.44 7.44 -6.84
C VAL A 20 2.41 7.99 -5.80
N PRO A 21 2.59 9.32 -5.71
CA PRO A 21 3.28 9.93 -4.58
C PRO A 21 2.39 9.80 -3.33
N MET A 22 2.92 9.17 -2.27
CA MET A 22 2.18 9.03 -1.00
C MET A 22 2.32 10.27 -0.11
N GLY A 23 3.38 11.04 -0.38
CA GLY A 23 3.79 12.23 0.34
C GLY A 23 5.22 12.57 -0.04
N LYS A 24 5.74 13.69 0.45
CA LYS A 24 7.10 14.12 0.13
C LYS A 24 8.12 13.05 0.53
N GLY A 25 8.91 12.58 -0.44
CA GLY A 25 9.94 11.56 -0.21
C GLY A 25 9.42 10.12 -0.11
N CYS A 26 8.13 9.87 -0.38
CA CYS A 26 7.55 8.54 -0.40
C CYS A 26 6.78 8.27 -1.70
N LEU A 27 7.14 7.18 -2.38
CA LEU A 27 6.59 6.78 -3.68
C LEU A 27 6.08 5.35 -3.57
N MET A 28 4.88 5.10 -4.09
CA MET A 28 4.36 3.76 -4.31
C MET A 28 4.29 3.47 -5.80
N ARG A 29 4.84 2.33 -6.22
CA ARG A 29 4.76 1.81 -7.59
C ARG A 29 3.85 0.60 -7.61
N PHE A 30 3.00 0.50 -8.62
CA PHE A 30 2.17 -0.66 -8.88
C PHE A 30 2.90 -1.55 -9.87
N MET A 31 3.12 -2.80 -9.48
CA MET A 31 3.92 -3.76 -10.22
C MET A 31 3.03 -4.89 -10.71
N VAL A 32 3.26 -5.31 -11.95
CA VAL A 32 2.59 -6.46 -12.58
C VAL A 32 3.64 -7.42 -13.12
N ASN A 33 3.49 -8.70 -12.80
CA ASN A 33 4.31 -9.77 -13.38
C ASN A 33 3.50 -10.58 -14.39
N ASP A 34 3.59 -10.20 -15.67
CA ASP A 34 2.83 -10.81 -16.76
C ASP A 34 3.28 -12.27 -17.07
N SER A 35 4.36 -12.76 -16.44
CA SER A 35 4.86 -14.13 -16.64
C SER A 35 4.17 -15.20 -15.78
N ILE A 36 3.33 -14.79 -14.82
CA ILE A 36 2.65 -15.68 -13.87
C ILE A 36 1.13 -15.50 -13.93
N PRO A 37 0.34 -16.52 -13.50
CA PRO A 37 -1.12 -16.45 -13.51
C PRO A 37 -1.67 -15.23 -12.74
N THR A 38 -2.77 -14.66 -13.23
CA THR A 38 -3.39 -13.44 -12.66
C THR A 38 -3.91 -13.61 -11.24
N ASP A 39 -4.21 -14.84 -10.83
CA ASP A 39 -4.65 -15.21 -9.48
C ASP A 39 -3.48 -15.48 -8.52
N SER A 40 -2.24 -15.46 -9.00
CA SER A 40 -1.05 -15.56 -8.16
C SER A 40 -0.86 -14.30 -7.32
N ILE A 41 -0.53 -14.48 -6.03
CA ILE A 41 -0.20 -13.37 -5.11
C ILE A 41 0.97 -12.52 -5.58
N ASP A 42 1.79 -13.05 -6.48
CA ASP A 42 2.96 -12.36 -7.02
C ASP A 42 2.63 -11.58 -8.32
N HIS A 43 1.42 -11.72 -8.87
CA HIS A 43 1.05 -11.12 -10.15
C HIS A 43 0.81 -9.61 -10.03
N HIS A 44 0.04 -9.17 -9.02
CA HIS A 44 -0.15 -7.76 -8.68
C HIS A 44 0.45 -7.47 -7.31
N PHE A 45 1.29 -6.46 -7.21
CA PHE A 45 1.85 -6.02 -5.94
C PHE A 45 2.24 -4.55 -5.96
N THR A 46 2.39 -3.96 -4.78
CA THR A 46 2.96 -2.61 -4.66
C THR A 46 4.40 -2.68 -4.19
N LEU A 47 5.20 -1.73 -4.65
CA LEU A 47 6.54 -1.45 -4.14
C LEU A 47 6.54 -0.03 -3.60
N THR A 48 6.68 0.11 -2.28
CA THR A 48 6.78 1.40 -1.62
C THR A 48 8.23 1.73 -1.30
N SER A 49 8.65 2.95 -1.58
CA SER A 49 9.95 3.49 -1.19
C SER A 49 9.82 4.79 -0.41
N TYR A 50 10.67 4.95 0.59
CA TYR A 50 10.84 6.15 1.41
C TYR A 50 12.31 6.54 1.39
N ASP A 51 12.62 7.81 1.12
CA ASP A 51 13.99 8.28 0.92
C ASP A 51 14.76 8.64 2.20
N GLY A 52 14.08 8.69 3.35
CA GLY A 52 14.71 8.96 4.64
C GLY A 52 15.21 10.38 4.83
N LYS A 53 14.90 11.34 3.95
CA LYS A 53 15.46 12.69 4.10
C LYS A 53 14.79 13.48 5.22
N PRO A 54 15.50 14.41 5.90
CA PRO A 54 14.96 15.19 7.01
C PRO A 54 13.68 15.96 6.68
N GLU A 55 13.54 16.40 5.43
CA GLU A 55 12.41 17.19 4.95
C GLU A 55 11.26 16.35 4.38
N SER A 56 11.42 15.02 4.34
CA SER A 56 10.43 14.08 3.82
C SER A 56 9.34 13.81 4.86
N TRP A 57 8.12 13.58 4.36
CA TRP A 57 7.02 13.10 5.20
C TRP A 57 7.34 11.69 5.68
N VAL A 58 7.18 11.43 6.98
CA VAL A 58 7.39 10.10 7.57
C VAL A 58 6.05 9.36 7.55
N PRO A 59 5.87 8.33 6.71
CA PRO A 59 4.59 7.65 6.62
C PRO A 59 4.27 6.90 7.92
N VAL A 60 3.05 7.13 8.42
CA VAL A 60 2.46 6.39 9.53
C VAL A 60 1.11 5.88 9.04
N ILE A 61 1.01 4.56 8.87
CA ILE A 61 -0.21 3.90 8.46
C ILE A 61 -0.93 3.45 9.73
N GLY A 62 -2.11 4.04 9.97
CA GLY A 62 -2.90 3.81 11.18
C GLY A 62 -3.44 2.39 11.28
N SER A 63 -3.96 2.04 12.47
CA SER A 63 -4.49 0.70 12.73
C SER A 63 -5.75 0.42 11.91
N HIS A 64 -5.71 -0.66 11.14
CA HIS A 64 -6.81 -1.11 10.30
C HIS A 64 -6.81 -2.63 10.15
N TRP A 65 -7.84 -3.17 9.50
CA TRP A 65 -7.93 -4.58 9.13
C TRP A 65 -8.69 -4.75 7.82
N HIS A 66 -8.55 -5.94 7.22
CA HIS A 66 -9.18 -6.33 5.96
C HIS A 66 -10.11 -7.53 6.16
N LYS A 67 -11.26 -7.58 5.49
CA LYS A 67 -12.27 -8.63 5.67
C LYS A 67 -12.14 -9.74 4.64
N TYR A 68 -11.75 -9.38 3.42
CA TYR A 68 -11.83 -10.22 2.23
C TYR A 68 -10.46 -10.66 1.71
N HIS A 69 -9.38 -9.92 2.01
CA HIS A 69 -8.02 -10.32 1.63
C HIS A 69 -7.06 -10.48 2.82
N ASP A 70 -6.09 -11.36 2.62
CA ASP A 70 -4.87 -11.41 3.44
C ASP A 70 -3.78 -10.56 2.78
N GLU A 71 -2.76 -10.16 3.54
CA GLU A 71 -1.62 -9.42 3.02
C GLU A 71 -0.28 -10.07 3.32
N TYR A 72 0.70 -9.80 2.47
CA TYR A 72 2.07 -10.21 2.66
C TYR A 72 2.99 -9.01 2.46
N MET A 73 3.89 -8.78 3.41
CA MET A 73 4.86 -7.69 3.35
C MET A 73 6.29 -8.21 3.39
N GLN A 74 7.16 -7.65 2.55
CA GLN A 74 8.60 -7.94 2.57
C GLN A 74 9.40 -6.64 2.51
N VAL A 75 10.30 -6.44 3.47
CA VAL A 75 11.25 -5.32 3.46
C VAL A 75 12.47 -5.69 2.61
N PHE A 76 12.92 -4.77 1.76
CA PHE A 76 14.11 -4.92 0.91
C PHE A 76 15.25 -4.00 1.32
N HIS A 77 14.92 -2.84 1.90
CA HIS A 77 15.90 -1.87 2.38
C HIS A 77 15.42 -1.20 3.67
N GLY A 78 16.34 -0.83 4.54
CA GLY A 78 16.04 -0.14 5.79
C GLY A 78 15.27 -1.01 6.79
N ARG A 79 14.35 -0.39 7.53
CA ARG A 79 13.52 -1.04 8.54
C ARG A 79 12.18 -0.36 8.70
N ILE A 80 11.17 -1.12 9.08
CA ILE A 80 9.80 -0.66 9.31
C ILE A 80 9.34 -1.19 10.66
N ALA A 81 8.72 -0.35 11.48
CA ALA A 81 8.06 -0.79 12.70
C ALA A 81 6.63 -1.20 12.35
N PHE A 82 6.34 -2.48 12.46
CA PHE A 82 5.04 -3.08 12.19
C PHE A 82 4.37 -3.48 13.50
N THR A 83 3.07 -3.28 13.63
CA THR A 83 2.29 -3.76 14.78
C THR A 83 1.17 -4.64 14.29
N MET A 84 1.06 -5.85 14.84
CA MET A 84 -0.05 -6.79 14.62
C MET A 84 -0.70 -7.13 15.96
N ASP A 85 -2.01 -6.91 16.09
CA ASP A 85 -2.78 -7.18 17.30
C ASP A 85 -2.12 -6.66 18.59
N GLY A 86 -1.59 -5.43 18.52
CA GLY A 86 -0.93 -4.76 19.64
C GLY A 86 0.52 -5.18 19.90
N LYS A 87 1.09 -6.11 19.12
CA LYS A 87 2.50 -6.49 19.21
C LYS A 87 3.33 -5.80 18.12
N GLU A 88 4.22 -4.91 18.54
CA GLU A 88 5.20 -4.29 17.63
C GLU A 88 6.35 -5.26 17.30
N THR A 89 6.78 -5.27 16.05
CA THR A 89 7.93 -6.01 15.51
C THR A 89 8.66 -5.11 14.52
N ILE A 90 10.00 -5.16 14.52
CA ILE A 90 10.81 -4.46 13.53
C ILE A 90 11.10 -5.39 12.36
N LEU A 91 10.62 -5.02 11.18
CA LEU A 91 10.90 -5.74 9.94
C LEU A 91 12.16 -5.15 9.29
N THR A 92 13.01 -6.03 8.78
CA THR A 92 14.26 -5.73 8.08
C THR A 92 14.40 -6.64 6.86
N PRO A 93 15.40 -6.45 5.97
CA PRO A 93 15.64 -7.37 4.86
C PRO A 93 15.99 -8.80 5.29
N LEU A 94 16.38 -9.02 6.56
CA LEU A 94 16.65 -10.33 7.13
C LEU A 94 15.40 -10.98 7.73
N SER A 95 14.31 -10.23 7.86
CA SER A 95 13.04 -10.76 8.35
C SER A 95 12.39 -11.62 7.27
N GLU A 96 11.75 -12.71 7.70
CA GLU A 96 10.85 -13.46 6.83
C GLU A 96 9.72 -12.56 6.32
N ARG A 97 9.15 -12.93 5.18
CA ARG A 97 7.96 -12.28 4.64
C ARG A 97 6.85 -12.33 5.68
N LEU A 98 6.41 -11.16 6.12
CA LEU A 98 5.33 -11.05 7.08
C LEU A 98 4.03 -11.47 6.40
N TYR A 99 3.27 -12.34 7.07
CA TYR A 99 1.91 -12.69 6.71
C TYR A 99 0.93 -11.99 7.65
N ILE A 100 -0.06 -11.32 7.06
CA ILE A 100 -1.11 -10.58 7.76
C ILE A 100 -2.42 -11.26 7.39
N PRO A 101 -2.98 -12.12 8.25
CA PRO A 101 -4.24 -12.77 7.96
C PRO A 101 -5.37 -11.74 7.97
N ARG A 102 -6.38 -11.93 7.13
CA ARG A 102 -7.64 -11.17 7.20
C ARG A 102 -8.18 -11.14 8.62
N LEU A 103 -8.88 -10.07 8.96
CA LEU A 103 -9.44 -9.78 10.28
C LEU A 103 -8.38 -9.52 11.38
N HIS A 104 -7.09 -9.46 11.08
CA HIS A 104 -6.09 -9.03 12.07
C HIS A 104 -5.83 -7.53 11.99
N VAL A 105 -5.77 -6.89 13.16
CA VAL A 105 -5.52 -5.44 13.22
C VAL A 105 -4.03 -5.21 13.05
N HIS A 106 -3.68 -4.33 12.12
CA HIS A 106 -2.29 -4.00 11.88
C HIS A 106 -2.08 -2.53 11.52
N SER A 107 -0.84 -2.07 11.71
CA SER A 107 -0.37 -0.71 11.42
C SER A 107 1.13 -0.74 11.23
N PHE A 108 1.70 0.25 10.55
CA PHE A 108 3.14 0.37 10.43
C PHE A 108 3.61 1.81 10.27
N LYS A 109 4.87 2.05 10.63
CA LYS A 109 5.51 3.36 10.53
C LYS A 109 6.95 3.20 10.05
N PHE A 110 7.38 4.19 9.28
CA PHE A 110 8.77 4.34 8.89
C PHE A 110 9.57 5.03 10.00
N PHE A 111 10.90 4.85 9.97
CA PHE A 111 11.80 5.54 10.89
C PHE A 111 12.25 6.87 10.26
N PRO A 112 12.09 8.02 10.96
CA PRO A 112 12.59 9.30 10.46
C PRO A 112 14.10 9.23 10.21
N GLY A 113 14.57 9.73 9.07
CA GLY A 113 16.00 9.71 8.74
C GLY A 113 16.50 8.41 8.10
N GLU A 114 15.66 7.37 8.01
CA GLU A 114 16.07 6.06 7.51
C GLU A 114 15.31 5.71 6.23
N ALA A 115 16.03 5.65 5.11
CA ALA A 115 15.45 5.18 3.85
C ALA A 115 14.97 3.73 4.00
N ALA A 116 13.82 3.40 3.43
CA ALA A 116 13.29 2.05 3.45
C ALA A 116 12.48 1.74 2.20
N SER A 117 12.43 0.46 1.85
CA SER A 117 11.53 -0.03 0.80
C SER A 117 10.96 -1.39 1.16
N PHE A 118 9.70 -1.59 0.78
CA PHE A 118 8.98 -2.84 1.03
C PHE A 118 7.96 -3.11 -0.07
N THR A 119 7.58 -4.38 -0.24
CA THR A 119 6.42 -4.74 -1.07
C THR A 119 5.23 -5.13 -0.23
N GLU A 120 4.04 -4.89 -0.79
CA GLU A 120 2.77 -5.36 -0.27
C GLU A 120 2.07 -6.19 -1.36
N LYS A 121 1.64 -7.40 -0.99
CA LYS A 121 0.93 -8.36 -1.85
C LYS A 121 -0.35 -8.77 -1.18
N THR A 122 -1.40 -9.06 -1.94
CA THR A 122 -2.69 -9.50 -1.38
C THR A 122 -3.09 -10.88 -1.87
N ASN A 123 -3.89 -11.58 -1.06
CA ASN A 123 -4.57 -12.81 -1.46
C ASN A 123 -6.07 -12.70 -1.15
N PRO A 124 -6.96 -12.63 -2.16
CA PRO A 124 -6.67 -12.75 -3.59
C PRO A 124 -5.85 -11.59 -4.17
N ALA A 125 -5.10 -11.86 -5.23
CA ALA A 125 -4.40 -10.84 -6.01
C ALA A 125 -5.38 -10.04 -6.87
N GLY A 126 -5.02 -8.80 -7.21
CA GLY A 126 -5.81 -7.97 -8.12
C GLY A 126 -5.33 -6.53 -8.19
N ASP A 127 -5.93 -5.77 -9.11
CA ASP A 127 -5.68 -4.35 -9.35
C ASP A 127 -6.42 -3.41 -8.37
N PHE A 128 -7.25 -3.96 -7.48
CA PHE A 128 -8.04 -3.18 -6.53
C PHE A 128 -7.18 -2.29 -5.62
N LYS A 129 -5.95 -2.72 -5.29
CA LYS A 129 -4.99 -1.92 -4.51
C LYS A 129 -4.54 -0.68 -5.27
N GLU A 130 -4.34 -0.78 -6.59
CA GLU A 130 -4.00 0.37 -7.43
C GLU A 130 -5.13 1.41 -7.38
N SER A 131 -6.38 1.00 -7.63
CA SER A 131 -7.55 1.89 -7.52
C SER A 131 -7.71 2.50 -6.12
N PHE A 132 -7.45 1.74 -5.06
CA PHE A 132 -7.50 2.20 -3.68
C PHE A 132 -6.44 3.27 -3.38
N PHE A 133 -5.19 3.03 -3.79
CA PHE A 133 -4.09 3.95 -3.49
C PHE A 133 -4.13 5.21 -4.37
N GLU A 134 -4.57 5.10 -5.61
CA GLU A 134 -4.87 6.28 -6.42
C GLU A 134 -5.93 7.19 -5.79
N ASP A 135 -6.95 6.60 -5.15
CA ASP A 135 -8.03 7.37 -4.52
C ASP A 135 -7.57 8.01 -3.21
N ILE A 136 -6.87 7.28 -2.34
CA ILE A 136 -6.44 7.81 -1.04
C ILE A 136 -5.38 8.92 -1.21
N PHE A 137 -4.50 8.80 -2.21
CA PHE A 137 -3.42 9.74 -2.50
C PHE A 137 -3.74 10.70 -3.65
N GLU A 138 -5.01 10.84 -4.03
CA GLU A 138 -5.46 11.76 -5.09
C GLU A 138 -4.91 13.19 -4.91
N LEU A 139 -4.76 13.65 -3.66
CA LEU A 139 -4.26 14.99 -3.32
C LEU A 139 -2.75 15.02 -3.01
N GLY A 140 -2.01 13.97 -3.38
CA GLY A 140 -0.58 13.79 -3.12
C GLY A 140 -0.21 13.40 -1.69
N GLN A 141 -1.19 13.36 -0.79
CA GLN A 141 -1.08 12.84 0.59
C GLN A 141 -2.47 12.43 1.09
N PRO A 142 -2.56 11.48 2.03
CA PRO A 142 -3.83 11.00 2.53
C PRO A 142 -4.45 12.06 3.45
N THR A 143 -5.74 12.34 3.26
CA THR A 143 -6.54 13.15 4.18
C THR A 143 -7.57 12.25 4.85
N PHE A 144 -8.20 12.72 5.93
CA PHE A 144 -9.30 11.98 6.55
C PHE A 144 -10.43 11.70 5.54
N ALA A 145 -10.78 12.68 4.70
CA ALA A 145 -11.87 12.53 3.72
C ALA A 145 -11.52 11.52 2.63
N THR A 146 -10.32 11.60 2.04
CA THR A 146 -9.88 10.65 1.00
C THR A 146 -9.75 9.25 1.58
N ALA A 147 -9.14 9.10 2.77
CA ALA A 147 -9.04 7.82 3.45
C ALA A 147 -10.41 7.17 3.71
N MET A 148 -11.32 7.87 4.38
CA MET A 148 -12.63 7.28 4.71
C MET A 148 -13.46 6.95 3.47
N ARG A 149 -13.38 7.74 2.40
CA ARG A 149 -14.02 7.42 1.12
C ARG A 149 -13.42 6.16 0.49
N SER A 150 -12.10 6.08 0.39
CA SER A 150 -11.42 4.90 -0.18
C SER A 150 -11.67 3.65 0.64
N PHE A 151 -11.78 3.78 1.96
CA PHE A 151 -12.09 2.69 2.89
C PHE A 151 -13.51 2.16 2.69
N TYR A 152 -14.46 3.04 2.38
CA TYR A 152 -15.84 2.65 2.07
C TYR A 152 -15.97 1.84 0.77
N ASP A 153 -15.18 2.18 -0.25
CA ASP A 153 -15.19 1.48 -1.53
C ASP A 153 -14.29 0.23 -1.56
N GLY A 154 -13.31 0.17 -0.65
CA GLY A 154 -12.34 -0.90 -0.54
C GLY A 154 -12.61 -1.89 0.59
N ASP A 155 -11.60 -2.70 0.90
CA ASP A 155 -11.64 -3.70 1.97
C ASP A 155 -10.88 -3.23 3.22
N THR A 156 -10.97 -1.95 3.60
CA THR A 156 -10.17 -1.39 4.72
C THR A 156 -11.06 -0.85 5.81
N TYR A 157 -10.93 -1.36 7.03
CA TYR A 157 -11.73 -0.95 8.18
C TYR A 157 -10.86 -0.32 9.26
N VAL A 158 -11.25 0.85 9.77
CA VAL A 158 -10.52 1.54 10.85
C VAL A 158 -10.69 0.75 12.13
N ALA A 159 -9.59 0.39 12.78
CA ALA A 159 -9.65 -0.30 14.06
C ALA A 159 -10.00 0.71 15.17
N LEU A 160 -11.22 0.65 15.71
CA LEU A 160 -11.66 1.49 16.81
C LEU A 160 -11.25 0.89 18.16
N PRO A 161 -11.20 1.71 19.23
CA PRO A 161 -11.03 1.21 20.58
C PRO A 161 -12.06 0.14 20.93
N GLY A 162 -11.62 -0.93 21.59
CA GLY A 162 -12.48 -2.05 22.04
C GLY A 162 -12.46 -3.29 21.13
N GLY A 163 -11.90 -3.20 19.92
CA GLY A 163 -11.67 -4.38 19.07
C GLY A 163 -12.94 -5.04 18.52
N ILE A 164 -14.05 -4.30 18.44
CA ILE A 164 -15.34 -4.80 17.99
C ILE A 164 -15.46 -4.58 16.48
N LYS A 165 -15.11 -5.60 15.68
CA LYS A 165 -15.06 -5.51 14.20
C LYS A 165 -16.35 -5.05 13.53
N VAL A 166 -17.50 -5.45 14.07
CA VAL A 166 -18.80 -5.00 13.56
C VAL A 166 -18.99 -3.49 13.75
N LEU A 167 -18.45 -2.93 14.83
CA LEU A 167 -18.47 -1.49 15.07
C LEU A 167 -17.52 -0.75 14.14
N ASP A 168 -16.30 -1.28 13.92
CA ASP A 168 -15.34 -0.78 12.94
C ASP A 168 -15.97 -0.72 11.53
N GLU A 169 -16.61 -1.81 11.12
CA GLU A 169 -17.30 -1.93 9.83
C GLU A 169 -18.46 -0.93 9.72
N ALA A 170 -19.30 -0.81 10.75
CA ALA A 170 -20.39 0.15 10.78
C ALA A 170 -19.88 1.60 10.70
N TYR A 171 -18.81 1.91 11.44
CA TYR A 171 -18.19 3.24 11.44
C TYR A 171 -17.62 3.59 10.06
N THR A 172 -16.78 2.72 9.48
CA THR A 172 -16.23 2.92 8.14
C THR A 172 -17.35 3.07 7.11
N THR A 173 -18.39 2.25 7.21
CA THR A 173 -19.53 2.32 6.29
C THR A 173 -20.26 3.66 6.36
N VAL A 174 -20.65 4.09 7.56
CA VAL A 174 -21.44 5.32 7.74
C VAL A 174 -20.62 6.56 7.43
N VAL A 175 -19.43 6.68 8.03
CA VAL A 175 -18.57 7.85 7.86
C VAL A 175 -18.00 7.90 6.45
N GLY A 176 -17.54 6.78 5.91
CA GLY A 176 -16.99 6.71 4.58
C GLY A 176 -18.03 7.01 3.49
N ARG A 177 -19.27 6.53 3.63
CA ARG A 177 -20.38 6.91 2.73
C ARG A 177 -20.66 8.41 2.77
N PHE A 178 -20.67 9.00 3.96
CA PHE A 178 -20.85 10.45 4.11
C PHE A 178 -19.70 11.23 3.47
N MET A 179 -18.44 10.81 3.70
CA MET A 179 -17.26 11.45 3.09
C MET A 179 -17.27 11.31 1.57
N LYS A 180 -17.65 10.16 1.02
CA LYS A 180 -17.80 9.96 -0.43
C LYS A 180 -18.81 10.91 -1.05
N TRP A 181 -19.90 11.19 -0.35
CA TRP A 181 -20.92 12.12 -0.83
C TRP A 181 -20.43 13.58 -0.80
N MET A 182 -19.77 14.00 0.28
CA MET A 182 -19.26 15.36 0.45
C MET A 182 -18.03 15.66 -0.41
N TYR A 183 -17.19 14.64 -0.63
CA TYR A 183 -15.92 14.71 -1.33
C TYR A 183 -15.89 13.57 -2.35
N PRO A 184 -16.55 13.67 -3.51
CA PRO A 184 -16.46 12.65 -4.55
C PRO A 184 -15.06 12.65 -5.20
N ARG A 185 -14.63 11.50 -5.73
CA ARG A 185 -13.35 11.36 -6.44
C ARG A 185 -13.36 12.32 -7.64
N GLN A 186 -12.35 13.16 -7.75
CA GLN A 186 -12.14 13.96 -8.94
C GLN A 186 -11.66 13.02 -10.04
N LYS A 187 -12.24 13.12 -11.24
CA LYS A 187 -11.73 12.35 -12.37
C LYS A 187 -10.36 12.92 -12.71
N THR A 188 -9.30 12.22 -12.31
CA THR A 188 -7.96 12.55 -12.75
C THR A 188 -7.93 12.37 -14.27
N VAL A 189 -7.88 13.47 -15.02
CA VAL A 189 -7.44 13.44 -16.41
C VAL A 189 -5.94 13.17 -16.33
N LEU A 190 -5.56 11.89 -16.33
CA LEU A 190 -4.16 11.53 -16.50
C LEU A 190 -3.68 12.19 -17.80
N PRO A 191 -2.57 12.95 -17.79
CA PRO A 191 -1.94 13.37 -19.03
C PRO A 191 -1.71 12.11 -19.88
N SER A 192 -2.24 12.08 -21.11
CA SER A 192 -1.99 10.96 -22.00
C SER A 192 -0.49 10.75 -22.11
N ALA A 193 -0.05 9.50 -21.94
CA ALA A 193 1.33 9.11 -22.17
C ALA A 193 1.68 9.24 -23.67
N SER A 194 1.98 10.47 -24.10
CA SER A 194 2.54 10.85 -25.41
C SER A 194 2.90 12.34 -25.28
N THR A 195 4.15 12.80 -25.32
CA THR A 195 5.24 12.44 -26.23
C THR A 195 6.54 12.92 -25.58
N VAL A 196 7.37 12.02 -25.05
CA VAL A 196 8.79 12.33 -24.83
C VAL A 196 9.49 12.06 -26.16
N THR A 197 9.55 13.06 -27.02
CA THR A 197 10.53 13.07 -28.12
C THR A 197 11.91 13.07 -27.47
N LYS A 198 12.65 11.97 -27.70
CA LYS A 198 14.10 11.92 -27.50
C LYS A 198 14.73 13.02 -28.36
N ASN A 199 15.43 13.95 -27.73
CA ASN A 199 16.45 14.78 -28.36
C ASN A 199 17.80 14.32 -27.84
#